data_AF-A0A834BIY6-F1
#
_entry.id   AF-A0A834BIY6-F1
#
_cell.length_a   1.000
_cell.length_b   1.000
_cell.length_c   1.000
_cell.angle_alpha   90.00
_cell.angle_beta   90.00
_cell.angle_gamma   90.00
#
_symmetry.space_group_name_H-M   'P 1'
#
loop_
_entity.id
_entity.type
_entity.pdbx_description
1 polymer ?
#
loop_
_entity_poly.entity_id
_entity_poly.type
_entity_poly.pdbx_seq_one_letter_code
_entity_poly.pdbx_strand_id
1 'polypeptide(L)'
;MAQVLFSRNLRLNVALTFWKKRSISELVAYLVRIEDLGVVVDCLPVLTNSLQEEKQYISLGCCVDLLPLVKSLLKSKFEEYIIVGLNWLQAVIKRWWSELSSKAEIINDGNIQILKQQLSGLWEQENHLTLVPGYTGNIAKDVDAYLLQLH
;
A
#
# COMPACT_ATOMS: atom_id res chain seq x y z
N MET A 1 -22.00 16.27 -9.29
CA MET A 1 -21.59 15.74 -7.97
C MET A 1 -22.33 14.46 -7.58
N ALA A 2 -23.67 14.43 -7.59
CA ALA A 2 -24.47 13.29 -7.14
C ALA A 2 -24.12 11.94 -7.82
N GLN A 3 -23.92 11.93 -9.15
CA GLN A 3 -23.56 10.71 -9.89
C GLN A 3 -22.19 10.14 -9.49
N VAL A 4 -21.20 11.02 -9.24
CA VAL A 4 -19.85 10.62 -8.81
C VAL A 4 -19.90 9.98 -7.43
N LEU A 5 -20.60 10.63 -6.48
CA LEU A 5 -20.77 10.11 -5.12
C LEU A 5 -21.58 8.81 -5.11
N PHE A 6 -22.63 8.72 -5.92
CA PHE A 6 -23.43 7.51 -6.03
C PHE A 6 -22.61 6.33 -6.56
N SER A 7 -21.85 6.54 -7.64
CA SER A 7 -20.99 5.50 -8.21
C SER A 7 -19.91 5.04 -7.22
N ARG A 8 -19.25 5.98 -6.53
CA ARG A 8 -18.25 5.67 -5.49
C ARG A 8 -18.88 4.91 -4.32
N ASN A 9 -20.06 5.33 -3.86
CA ASN A 9 -20.79 4.65 -2.78
C ASN A 9 -21.17 3.20 -3.16
N LEU A 10 -21.60 2.97 -4.40
CA LEU A 10 -21.90 1.61 -4.88
C LEU A 10 -20.66 0.71 -4.81
N ARG A 11 -19.51 1.21 -5.29
CA ARG A 11 -18.22 0.47 -5.25
C ARG A 11 -17.76 0.21 -3.81
N LEU A 12 -17.91 1.20 -2.93
CA LEU A 12 -17.59 1.07 -1.51
C LEU A 12 -18.49 0.05 -0.80
N ASN A 13 -19.78 -0.01 -1.14
CA ASN A 13 -20.67 -1.03 -0.58
C ASN A 13 -20.22 -2.43 -0.98
N VAL A 14 -19.76 -2.62 -2.23
CA VAL A 14 -19.18 -3.90 -2.66
C VAL A 14 -17.90 -4.21 -1.87
N ALA A 15 -16.97 -3.27 -1.77
CA ALA A 15 -15.75 -3.42 -0.96
C ALA A 15 -16.07 -3.80 0.51
N LEU A 16 -17.07 -3.15 1.10
CA LEU A 16 -17.52 -3.41 2.46
C LEU A 16 -18.06 -4.84 2.64
N THR A 17 -18.65 -5.45 1.60
CA THR A 17 -19.10 -6.85 1.70
C THR A 17 -17.93 -7.82 1.88
N PHE A 18 -16.83 -7.63 1.14
CA PHE A 18 -15.61 -8.43 1.29
C PHE A 18 -14.96 -8.20 2.64
N TRP A 19 -14.88 -6.93 3.07
CA TRP A 19 -14.37 -6.56 4.39
C TRP A 19 -15.12 -7.26 5.53
N LYS A 20 -16.46 -7.21 5.53
CA LYS A 20 -17.30 -7.85 6.56
C LYS A 20 -17.16 -9.37 6.59
N LYS A 21 -16.95 -9.99 5.42
CA LYS A 21 -16.68 -11.43 5.30
C LYS A 21 -15.26 -11.83 5.70
N ARG A 22 -14.39 -10.86 6.01
CA ARG A 22 -12.94 -11.03 6.26
C ARG A 22 -12.19 -11.64 5.06
N SER A 23 -12.73 -11.47 3.86
CA SER A 23 -12.13 -11.91 2.60
C SER A 23 -11.20 -10.83 2.03
N ILE A 24 -10.04 -10.62 2.64
CA ILE A 24 -9.10 -9.57 2.22
C ILE A 24 -8.59 -9.79 0.80
N SER A 25 -8.25 -11.03 0.43
CA SER A 25 -7.77 -11.33 -0.93
C SER A 25 -8.81 -10.97 -1.98
N GLU A 26 -10.10 -11.23 -1.71
CA GLU A 26 -11.19 -10.84 -2.62
C GLU A 26 -11.38 -9.32 -2.67
N LEU A 27 -11.24 -8.63 -1.53
CA LEU A 27 -11.25 -7.17 -1.48
C LEU A 27 -10.11 -6.58 -2.32
N VAL A 28 -8.90 -7.10 -2.17
CA VAL A 28 -7.73 -6.65 -2.94
C VAL A 28 -7.93 -6.93 -4.43
N ALA A 29 -8.33 -8.14 -4.79
CA ALA A 29 -8.64 -8.48 -6.19
C ALA A 29 -9.73 -7.57 -6.77
N TYR A 30 -10.73 -7.20 -5.97
CA TYR A 30 -11.75 -6.24 -6.37
C TYR A 30 -11.18 -4.85 -6.61
N LEU A 31 -10.37 -4.31 -5.69
CA LEU A 31 -9.73 -3.00 -5.80
C LEU A 31 -8.80 -2.92 -7.03
N VAL A 32 -7.98 -3.95 -7.23
CA VAL A 32 -7.09 -4.08 -8.39
C VAL A 32 -7.89 -4.13 -9.68
N ARG A 33 -9.03 -4.82 -9.71
CA ARG A 33 -9.86 -4.94 -10.92
C ARG A 33 -10.56 -3.63 -11.30
N ILE A 34 -11.01 -2.84 -10.32
CA ILE A 34 -11.76 -1.60 -10.62
C ILE A 34 -10.86 -0.40 -10.92
N GLU A 35 -9.60 -0.43 -10.44
CA GLU A 35 -8.59 0.63 -10.60
C GLU A 35 -9.09 2.05 -10.26
N ASP A 36 -10.15 2.16 -9.47
CA ASP A 36 -10.71 3.44 -9.03
C ASP A 36 -9.92 3.94 -7.82
N LEU A 37 -8.95 4.82 -8.07
CA LEU A 37 -8.10 5.40 -7.03
C LEU A 37 -8.90 6.11 -5.93
N GLY A 38 -10.08 6.66 -6.23
CA GLY A 38 -10.94 7.24 -5.20
C GLY A 38 -11.41 6.18 -4.21
N VAL A 39 -11.83 5.02 -4.69
CA VAL A 39 -12.22 3.89 -3.83
C VAL A 39 -11.00 3.33 -3.09
N VAL A 40 -9.84 3.25 -3.75
CA VAL A 40 -8.59 2.80 -3.12
C VAL A 40 -8.22 3.72 -1.95
N VAL A 41 -8.29 5.05 -2.13
CA VAL A 41 -7.99 6.01 -1.06
C VAL A 41 -8.94 5.89 0.14
N ASP A 42 -10.19 5.48 -0.07
CA ASP A 42 -11.12 5.23 1.05
C ASP A 42 -10.80 3.91 1.77
N CYS A 43 -10.39 2.87 1.04
CA CYS A 43 -10.20 1.53 1.58
C CYS A 43 -8.79 1.30 2.16
N LEU A 44 -7.76 1.87 1.56
CA LEU A 44 -6.36 1.62 1.93
C LEU A 44 -6.03 2.05 3.36
N PRO A 45 -6.57 3.16 3.93
CA PRO A 45 -6.38 3.49 5.33
C PRO A 45 -6.94 2.42 6.29
N VAL A 46 -8.08 1.82 5.94
CA VAL A 46 -8.68 0.71 6.74
C VAL A 46 -7.77 -0.51 6.72
N LEU A 47 -7.22 -0.85 5.54
CA LEU A 47 -6.24 -1.93 5.39
C LEU A 47 -4.94 -1.62 6.15
N THR A 48 -4.45 -0.37 6.08
CA THR A 48 -3.24 0.10 6.78
C THR A 48 -3.38 -0.09 8.28
N ASN A 49 -4.48 0.37 8.86
CA ASN A 49 -4.75 0.23 10.29
C ASN A 49 -4.85 -1.25 10.69
N SER A 50 -5.54 -2.07 9.88
CA SER A 50 -5.62 -3.52 10.12
C SER A 50 -4.26 -4.21 10.08
N LEU A 51 -3.31 -3.71 9.30
CA LEU A 51 -1.96 -4.23 9.23
C LEU A 51 -1.16 -3.85 10.48
N GLN A 52 -1.27 -2.60 10.92
CA GLN A 52 -0.55 -2.06 12.08
C GLN A 52 -1.05 -2.63 13.41
N GLU A 53 -2.34 -2.87 13.56
CA GLU A 53 -2.93 -3.38 14.81
C GLU A 53 -2.64 -4.89 15.04
N GLU A 54 -1.90 -5.55 14.15
CA GLU A 54 -1.53 -6.97 14.18
C GLU A 54 -2.70 -7.96 14.33
N LYS A 55 -3.94 -7.50 14.14
CA LYS A 55 -5.16 -8.33 14.21
C LYS A 55 -5.28 -9.35 13.07
N GLN A 56 -4.35 -9.27 12.10
CA GLN A 56 -4.05 -10.10 10.91
C GLN A 56 -5.21 -10.70 10.09
N TYR A 57 -5.41 -10.14 8.89
CA TYR A 57 -6.04 -10.79 7.73
C TYR A 57 -5.36 -10.48 6.38
N ILE A 58 -4.32 -9.63 6.35
CA ILE A 58 -3.66 -9.22 5.10
C ILE A 58 -2.41 -10.07 4.91
N SER A 59 -2.41 -10.88 3.85
CA SER A 59 -1.23 -11.67 3.47
C SER A 59 -0.19 -10.80 2.76
N LEU A 60 1.05 -11.29 2.73
CA LEU A 60 2.12 -10.67 1.97
C LEU A 60 1.78 -10.57 0.46
N GLY A 61 1.16 -11.61 -0.10
CA GLY A 61 0.68 -11.60 -1.49
C GLY A 61 -0.33 -10.47 -1.76
N CYS A 62 -1.26 -10.21 -0.82
CA CYS A 62 -2.17 -9.07 -0.93
C CYS A 62 -1.42 -7.73 -0.99
N CYS A 63 -0.28 -7.61 -0.31
CA CYS A 63 0.51 -6.38 -0.33
C CYS A 63 1.22 -6.19 -1.67
N VAL A 64 1.77 -7.29 -2.22
CA VAL A 64 2.34 -7.31 -3.58
C VAL A 64 1.28 -6.90 -4.61
N ASP A 65 0.08 -7.49 -4.55
CA ASP A 65 -1.01 -7.20 -5.48
C ASP A 65 -1.48 -5.73 -5.41
N LEU A 66 -1.35 -5.07 -4.26
CA LEU A 66 -1.73 -3.66 -4.07
C LEU A 66 -0.66 -2.66 -4.55
N LEU A 67 0.61 -3.06 -4.68
CA LEU A 67 1.69 -2.14 -5.03
C LEU A 67 1.47 -1.35 -6.34
N PRO A 68 0.90 -1.91 -7.42
CA PRO A 68 0.58 -1.14 -8.62
C PRO A 68 -0.39 0.03 -8.37
N LEU A 69 -1.39 -0.17 -7.51
CA LEU A 69 -2.34 0.88 -7.12
C LEU A 69 -1.64 1.93 -6.27
N VAL A 70 -0.81 1.51 -5.31
CA VAL A 70 -0.01 2.40 -4.46
C VAL A 70 0.92 3.27 -5.30
N LYS A 71 1.58 2.68 -6.31
CA LYS A 71 2.39 3.41 -7.28
C LYS A 71 1.58 4.51 -7.98
N SER A 72 0.35 4.21 -8.37
CA SER A 72 -0.55 5.21 -8.97
C SER A 72 -0.95 6.32 -7.99
N LEU A 73 -1.09 6.00 -6.69
CA LEU A 73 -1.35 7.01 -5.65
C LEU A 73 -0.18 7.97 -5.44
N LEU A 74 1.06 7.47 -5.45
CA LEU A 74 2.25 8.30 -5.26
C LEU A 74 2.49 9.28 -6.41
N LYS A 75 2.04 8.92 -7.63
CA LYS A 75 2.06 9.79 -8.82
C LYS A 75 0.89 10.77 -8.89
N SER A 76 -0.01 10.74 -7.91
CA SER A 76 -1.20 11.58 -7.91
C SER A 76 -0.83 13.06 -7.74
N LYS A 77 -1.60 13.94 -8.37
CA LYS A 77 -1.53 15.39 -8.11
C LYS A 77 -2.14 15.80 -6.77
N PHE A 78 -2.83 14.89 -6.08
CA PHE A 78 -3.50 15.14 -4.81
C PHE A 78 -2.63 14.66 -3.66
N GLU A 79 -2.23 15.56 -2.77
CA GLU A 79 -1.36 15.24 -1.63
C GLU A 79 -1.96 14.16 -0.72
N GLU A 80 -3.27 14.22 -0.46
CA GLU A 80 -3.95 13.20 0.35
C GLU A 80 -3.79 11.78 -0.21
N TYR A 81 -3.71 11.63 -1.55
CA TYR A 81 -3.53 10.33 -2.18
C TYR A 81 -2.11 9.84 -1.97
N ILE A 82 -1.13 10.74 -2.11
CA ILE A 82 0.28 10.45 -1.85
C ILE A 82 0.47 10.02 -0.40
N ILE A 83 -0.10 10.76 0.55
CA ILE A 83 -0.05 10.45 1.98
C ILE A 83 -0.61 9.05 2.27
N VAL A 84 -1.76 8.70 1.68
CA VAL A 84 -2.36 7.37 1.86
C VAL A 84 -1.46 6.27 1.29
N GLY A 85 -0.83 6.49 0.13
CA GLY A 85 0.15 5.57 -0.44
C GLY A 85 1.40 5.40 0.43
N LEU A 86 1.97 6.51 0.92
CA LEU A 86 3.16 6.52 1.77
C LEU A 86 2.92 5.83 3.11
N ASN A 87 1.77 6.09 3.76
CA ASN A 87 1.39 5.43 5.00
C ASN A 87 1.25 3.91 4.83
N TRP A 88 0.66 3.47 3.72
CA TRP A 88 0.59 2.05 3.37
C TRP A 88 1.99 1.45 3.19
N LEU A 89 2.86 2.08 2.39
CA LEU A 89 4.23 1.60 2.19
C LEU A 89 4.99 1.49 3.51
N GLN A 90 4.91 2.51 4.36
CA GLN A 90 5.57 2.49 5.66
C GLN A 90 5.04 1.35 6.54
N ALA A 91 3.73 1.11 6.55
CA ALA A 91 3.13 0.02 7.32
C ALA A 91 3.57 -1.36 6.81
N VAL A 92 3.61 -1.56 5.48
CA VAL A 92 4.09 -2.79 4.85
C VAL A 92 5.56 -3.03 5.21
N ILE A 93 6.43 -2.06 4.99
CA ILE A 93 7.87 -2.19 5.26
C ILE A 93 8.11 -2.51 6.73
N LYS A 94 7.45 -1.79 7.66
CA LYS A 94 7.60 -2.04 9.10
C LYS A 94 7.10 -3.43 9.48
N ARG A 95 6.00 -3.91 8.89
CA ARG A 95 5.42 -5.21 9.23
C ARG A 95 6.34 -6.37 8.87
N TRP A 96 6.95 -6.31 7.68
CA TRP A 96 7.81 -7.39 7.17
C TRP A 96 9.30 -7.04 7.26
N TRP A 97 9.68 -6.10 8.14
CA TRP A 97 11.07 -5.62 8.20
C TRP A 97 12.05 -6.74 8.54
N SER A 98 11.68 -7.65 9.46
CA SER A 98 12.51 -8.81 9.83
C SER A 98 12.84 -9.70 8.64
N GLU A 99 11.86 -9.94 7.77
CA GLU A 99 11.99 -10.79 6.60
C GLU A 99 12.70 -10.05 5.45
N LEU A 100 12.39 -8.77 5.26
CA LEU A 100 12.99 -7.93 4.22
C LEU A 100 14.48 -7.63 4.46
N SER A 101 14.87 -7.42 5.72
CA SER A 101 16.25 -7.11 6.12
C SER A 101 17.13 -8.34 6.33
N SER A 102 16.53 -9.55 6.38
CA SER A 102 17.28 -10.79 6.53
C SER A 102 18.17 -11.03 5.32
N LYS A 103 19.48 -11.14 5.56
CA LYS A 103 20.49 -11.54 4.55
C LYS A 103 20.59 -13.05 4.39
N ALA A 104 19.91 -13.81 5.24
CA ALA A 104 19.98 -15.26 5.21
C ALA A 104 19.11 -15.81 4.07
N GLU A 105 19.71 -16.64 3.20
CA GLU A 105 19.05 -17.42 2.13
C GLU A 105 17.92 -18.36 2.63
N ILE A 106 17.62 -18.34 3.92
CA ILE A 106 16.74 -19.29 4.61
C ILE A 106 15.26 -19.00 4.34
N ILE A 107 14.90 -17.78 3.93
CA ILE A 107 13.52 -17.44 3.57
C ILE A 107 13.40 -17.34 2.04
N ASN A 108 13.29 -18.50 1.38
CA ASN A 108 12.98 -18.60 -0.04
C ASN A 108 11.47 -18.37 -0.28
N ASP A 109 10.91 -17.30 0.30
CA ASP A 109 9.54 -16.88 0.02
C ASP A 109 9.57 -15.96 -1.21
N GLY A 110 9.08 -16.49 -2.33
CA GLY A 110 9.00 -15.76 -3.59
C GLY A 110 8.26 -14.42 -3.44
N ASN A 111 7.28 -14.32 -2.54
CA ASN A 111 6.57 -13.06 -2.31
C ASN A 111 7.43 -12.02 -1.60
N ILE A 112 8.36 -12.40 -0.71
CA ILE A 112 9.29 -11.46 -0.07
C ILE A 112 10.26 -10.90 -1.11
N GLN A 113 10.78 -11.75 -2.00
CA GLN A 113 11.65 -11.32 -3.10
C GLN A 113 10.94 -10.40 -4.07
N ILE A 114 9.71 -10.75 -4.48
CA ILE A 114 8.89 -9.91 -5.35
C ILE A 114 8.56 -8.58 -4.66
N LEU A 115 8.17 -8.60 -3.38
CA LEU A 115 7.89 -7.39 -2.62
C LEU A 115 9.13 -6.48 -2.58
N LYS A 116 10.30 -7.03 -2.24
CA LYS A 116 11.56 -6.28 -2.20
C LYS A 116 11.87 -5.63 -3.55
N GLN A 117 11.77 -6.40 -4.64
CA GLN A 117 12.01 -5.89 -6.00
C GLN A 117 11.01 -4.78 -6.38
N GLN A 118 9.72 -4.97 -6.09
CA GLN A 118 8.70 -3.98 -6.43
C GLN A 118 8.82 -2.73 -5.58
N LEU A 119 9.17 -2.84 -4.29
CA LEU A 119 9.43 -1.70 -3.41
C LEU A 119 10.60 -0.85 -3.92
N SER A 120 11.75 -1.49 -4.22
CA SER A 120 12.91 -0.78 -4.79
C SER A 120 12.57 -0.12 -6.12
N GLY A 121 11.98 -0.85 -7.07
CA GLY A 121 11.66 -0.31 -8.39
C GLY A 121 10.55 0.75 -8.39
N LEU A 122 9.65 0.71 -7.40
CA LEU A 122 8.68 1.78 -7.17
C LEU A 122 9.40 3.02 -6.62
N TRP A 123 10.27 2.85 -5.63
CA TRP A 123 10.89 3.97 -4.93
C TRP A 123 11.94 4.71 -5.75
N GLU A 124 12.66 4.04 -6.64
CA GLU A 124 13.57 4.69 -7.60
C GLU A 124 12.86 5.78 -8.43
N GLN A 125 11.55 5.64 -8.68
CA GLN A 125 10.76 6.62 -9.43
C GLN A 125 10.22 7.75 -8.54
N GLU A 126 9.97 7.46 -7.26
CA GLU A 126 9.23 8.35 -6.35
C GLU A 126 10.10 8.96 -5.25
N ASN A 127 11.41 8.72 -5.24
CA ASN A 127 12.36 9.25 -4.24
C ASN A 127 12.37 10.79 -4.13
N HIS A 128 11.95 11.50 -5.18
CA HIS A 128 11.80 12.95 -5.18
C HIS A 128 10.80 13.45 -4.11
N LEU A 129 9.87 12.59 -3.65
CA LEU A 129 8.94 12.90 -2.55
C LEU A 129 9.66 13.22 -1.23
N THR A 130 10.90 12.77 -1.04
CA THR A 130 11.73 13.10 0.13
C THR A 130 12.08 14.60 0.20
N LEU A 131 12.01 15.32 -0.92
CA LEU A 131 12.30 16.75 -1.01
C LEU A 131 11.09 17.63 -0.65
N VAL A 132 9.89 17.05 -0.61
CA VAL A 132 8.65 17.77 -0.31
C VAL A 132 8.70 18.25 1.16
N PRO A 133 8.30 19.49 1.47
CA PRO A 133 8.24 19.94 2.86
C PRO A 133 7.05 19.33 3.61
N GLY A 134 7.09 19.37 4.95
CA GLY A 134 5.97 18.98 5.79
C GLY A 134 5.82 17.47 5.97
N TYR A 135 4.59 17.03 6.27
CA TYR A 135 4.30 15.65 6.66
C TYR A 135 4.61 14.64 5.55
N THR A 136 4.21 14.95 4.31
CA THR A 136 4.44 14.09 3.14
C THR A 136 5.91 13.75 2.96
N GLY A 137 6.79 14.75 2.97
CA GLY A 137 8.24 14.49 2.85
C GLY A 137 8.86 13.85 4.07
N ASN A 138 8.35 14.09 5.27
CA ASN A 138 8.83 13.41 6.47
C ASN A 138 8.56 11.90 6.40
N ILE A 139 7.34 11.48 6.02
CA ILE A 139 7.07 10.04 5.83
C ILE A 139 7.89 9.48 4.66
N ALA A 140 8.02 10.23 3.57
CA ALA A 140 8.82 9.78 2.43
C ALA A 140 10.27 9.51 2.84
N LYS A 141 10.89 10.38 3.66
CA LYS A 141 12.23 10.16 4.22
C LYS A 141 12.29 8.92 5.11
N ASP A 142 11.27 8.67 5.92
CA ASP A 142 11.21 7.46 6.75
C ASP A 142 11.19 6.20 5.86
N VAL A 143 10.37 6.21 4.80
CA VAL A 143 10.30 5.10 3.83
C VAL A 143 11.64 4.92 3.12
N ASP A 144 12.25 6.01 2.64
CA ASP A 144 13.57 6.01 2.00
C ASP A 144 14.64 5.39 2.90
N ALA A 145 14.68 5.77 4.19
CA ALA A 145 15.65 5.27 5.14
C ALA A 145 15.57 3.75 5.34
N TYR A 146 14.38 3.16 5.27
CA TYR A 146 14.23 1.70 5.30
C TYR A 146 14.69 1.06 3.98
N LEU A 147 14.31 1.62 2.84
CA LEU A 147 14.63 1.04 1.53
C LEU A 147 16.13 1.12 1.19
N LEU A 148 16.83 2.15 1.65
CA LEU A 148 18.29 2.24 1.54
C LEU A 148 19.00 1.13 2.31
N GLN A 149 18.43 0.63 3.40
CA GLN A 149 18.97 -0.49 4.20
C GLN A 149 18.70 -1.87 3.58
N LEU A 150 17.86 -1.95 2.54
CA LEU A 150 17.56 -3.21 1.84
C LEU A 150 18.64 -3.60 0.81
N HIS A 151 19.54 -2.67 0.47
CA HIS A 151 20.70 -2.87 -0.41
C HIS A 151 21.97 -3.14 0.41
#